data_AF-T0YCA4-F1
#
_entry.id   AF-T0YCA4-F1
#
_cell.length_a   1.000
_cell.length_b   1.000
_cell.length_c   1.000
_cell.angle_alpha   90.00
_cell.angle_beta   90.00
_cell.angle_gamma   90.00
#
_symmetry.space_group_name_H-M   'P 1'
#
loop_
_entity.id
_entity.type
_entity.pdbx_description
1 polymer ?
#
loop_
_entity_poly.entity_id
_entity_poly.type
_entity_poly.pdbx_seq_one_letter_code
_entity_poly.pdbx_strand_id
1 'polypeptide(L)'
;GCACKNDPPWLHGPYCQWSRKIDGKTISRWLSDEQLERYEGRFANARRVRDLLTELEALSLRIAERAEGWDPQAPQTGHQSRAGAERLPTGSAPLRDER
;
A
#
# COMPACT_ATOMS: atom_id res chain seq x y z
N GLY A 1 -38.36 4.44 -14.59
CA GLY A 1 -38.34 4.37 -13.10
C GLY A 1 -37.44 3.23 -12.67
N CYS A 2 -36.84 3.30 -11.49
CA CYS A 2 -36.08 2.19 -10.92
C CYS A 2 -37.03 1.06 -10.48
N ALA A 3 -36.71 -0.21 -10.75
CA ALA A 3 -37.51 -1.37 -10.31
C ALA A 3 -37.66 -1.47 -8.78
N CYS A 4 -36.80 -0.78 -8.02
CA CYS A 4 -36.93 -0.56 -6.59
C CYS A 4 -38.18 0.24 -6.18
N LYS A 5 -38.86 0.90 -7.12
CA LYS A 5 -40.10 1.66 -6.90
C LYS A 5 -41.38 0.86 -7.24
N ASN A 6 -41.25 -0.42 -7.61
CA ASN A 6 -42.40 -1.28 -7.90
C ASN A 6 -43.07 -1.78 -6.61
N ASP A 7 -44.28 -2.32 -6.73
CA ASP A 7 -44.97 -3.06 -5.68
C ASP A 7 -45.33 -4.47 -6.20
N PRO A 8 -44.67 -5.55 -5.71
CA PRO A 8 -43.64 -5.55 -4.67
C PRO A 8 -42.29 -4.99 -5.15
N PRO A 9 -41.49 -4.37 -4.27
CA PRO A 9 -40.22 -3.76 -4.64
C PRO A 9 -39.17 -4.83 -4.98
N TRP A 10 -38.49 -4.66 -6.11
CA TRP A 10 -37.30 -5.44 -6.44
C TRP A 10 -36.07 -4.67 -5.95
N LEU A 11 -35.53 -5.08 -4.80
CA LEU A 11 -34.32 -4.47 -4.24
C LEU A 11 -33.14 -4.70 -5.18
N HIS A 12 -32.28 -3.69 -5.32
CA HIS A 12 -30.98 -3.89 -5.95
C HIS A 12 -30.21 -4.91 -5.14
N GLY A 13 -29.65 -5.91 -5.82
CA GLY A 13 -28.72 -6.83 -5.21
C GLY A 13 -27.53 -6.08 -4.58
N PRO A 14 -26.77 -6.74 -3.70
CA PRO A 14 -25.60 -6.13 -3.09
C PRO A 14 -24.68 -5.54 -4.16
N TYR A 15 -24.32 -4.28 -3.97
CA TYR A 15 -23.38 -3.55 -4.80
C TYR A 15 -21.96 -4.01 -4.48
N CYS A 16 -21.54 -5.16 -5.03
CA CYS A 16 -20.19 -5.67 -4.83
C CYS A 16 -19.19 -4.89 -5.69
N GLN A 17 -18.64 -3.80 -5.12
CA GLN A 17 -17.57 -3.03 -5.75
C GLN A 17 -16.20 -3.47 -5.22
N TRP A 18 -15.28 -3.79 -6.13
CA TRP A 18 -13.87 -3.96 -5.82
C TRP A 18 -13.09 -2.72 -6.27
N SER A 19 -12.26 -2.16 -5.39
CA SER A 19 -11.39 -1.03 -5.73
C SER A 19 -9.94 -1.28 -5.33
N ARG A 20 -8.99 -0.78 -6.12
CA ARG A 20 -7.54 -0.87 -5.86
C ARG A 20 -6.78 0.31 -6.46
N LYS A 21 -5.72 0.76 -5.80
CA LYS A 21 -4.76 1.71 -6.39
C LYS A 21 -3.74 0.97 -7.26
N ILE A 22 -3.57 1.41 -8.52
CA ILE A 22 -2.56 0.95 -9.47
C ILE A 22 -1.93 2.22 -10.07
N ASP A 23 -0.60 2.36 -10.00
CA ASP A 23 0.14 3.52 -10.48
C ASP A 23 -0.44 4.87 -10.04
N GLY A 24 -0.80 4.95 -8.74
CA GLY A 24 -1.41 6.14 -8.14
C GLY A 24 -2.89 6.39 -8.51
N LYS A 25 -3.48 5.59 -9.40
CA LYS A 25 -4.88 5.71 -9.83
C LYS A 25 -5.77 4.71 -9.12
N THR A 26 -6.94 5.15 -8.66
CA THR A 26 -7.97 4.26 -8.11
C THR A 26 -8.74 3.59 -9.25
N ILE A 27 -8.62 2.27 -9.35
CA ILE A 27 -9.37 1.43 -10.27
C ILE A 27 -10.51 0.78 -9.49
N SER A 28 -11.75 1.05 -9.90
CA SER A 28 -12.95 0.42 -9.34
C SER A 28 -13.64 -0.46 -10.37
N ARG A 29 -14.16 -1.61 -9.93
CA ARG A 29 -14.93 -2.56 -10.74
C ARG A 29 -16.15 -3.02 -9.96
N TRP A 30 -17.28 -3.10 -10.66
CA TRP A 30 -18.45 -3.80 -10.17
C TRP A 30 -18.29 -5.30 -10.46
N LEU A 31 -18.62 -6.14 -9.50
CA LEU A 31 -18.56 -7.59 -9.61
C LEU A 31 -19.98 -8.15 -9.67
N SER A 32 -20.20 -9.14 -10.53
CA SER A 32 -21.38 -10.01 -10.43
C SER A 32 -21.22 -11.00 -9.27
N ASP A 33 -22.32 -11.65 -8.86
CA ASP A 33 -22.29 -12.67 -7.81
C ASP A 33 -21.35 -13.83 -8.17
N GLU A 34 -21.37 -14.29 -9.43
CA GLU A 34 -20.45 -15.33 -9.91
C GLU A 34 -18.98 -14.89 -9.84
N GLN A 35 -18.70 -13.62 -10.14
CA GLN A 35 -17.34 -13.08 -10.01
C GLN A 35 -16.91 -12.95 -8.55
N LEU A 36 -17.84 -12.60 -7.66
CA LEU A 36 -17.58 -12.52 -6.23
C LEU A 36 -17.22 -13.90 -5.68
N GLU A 37 -18.01 -14.93 -5.97
CA GLU A 37 -17.76 -16.31 -5.57
C GLU A 37 -16.42 -16.80 -6.10
N ARG A 38 -16.14 -16.58 -7.40
CA ARG A 38 -14.88 -16.96 -8.04
C ARG A 38 -13.66 -16.30 -7.40
N TYR A 39 -13.78 -15.09 -6.87
CA TYR A 39 -12.66 -14.31 -6.35
C TYR A 39 -12.60 -14.20 -4.82
N GLU A 40 -13.56 -14.76 -4.09
CA GLU A 40 -13.65 -14.70 -2.63
C GLU A 40 -12.33 -15.13 -1.96
N GLY A 41 -11.82 -16.31 -2.31
CA GLY A 41 -10.55 -16.82 -1.78
C GLY A 41 -9.35 -15.93 -2.12
N ARG A 42 -9.37 -15.24 -3.26
CA ARG A 42 -8.30 -14.29 -3.63
C ARG A 42 -8.36 -13.03 -2.78
N PHE A 43 -9.56 -12.54 -2.45
CA PHE A 43 -9.71 -11.40 -1.54
C PHE A 43 -9.30 -11.74 -0.11
N ALA A 44 -9.63 -12.95 0.35
CA ALA A 44 -9.16 -13.46 1.64
C ALA A 44 -7.63 -13.52 1.69
N ASN A 45 -6.99 -14.09 0.66
CA ASN A 45 -5.52 -14.13 0.57
C ASN A 45 -4.90 -12.74 0.51
N ALA A 46 -5.47 -11.83 -0.28
CA ALA A 46 -4.99 -10.44 -0.35
C ALA A 46 -5.11 -9.71 1.01
N ARG A 47 -6.10 -10.05 1.84
CA ARG A 47 -6.20 -9.55 3.22
C ARG A 47 -5.08 -10.13 4.07
N ARG A 48 -4.94 -11.45 4.09
CA ARG A 48 -3.90 -12.14 4.85
C ARG A 48 -2.49 -11.64 4.52
N VAL A 49 -2.19 -11.42 3.24
CA VAL A 49 -0.88 -10.88 2.82
C VAL A 49 -0.63 -9.48 3.37
N ARG A 50 -1.65 -8.61 3.36
CA ARG A 50 -1.52 -7.27 3.94
C ARG A 50 -1.29 -7.33 5.45
N ASP A 51 -2.02 -8.18 6.14
CA ASP A 51 -1.89 -8.35 7.59
C ASP A 51 -0.48 -8.85 7.96
N LEU A 52 0.01 -9.88 7.27
CA LEU A 52 1.38 -10.40 7.45
C LEU A 52 2.46 -9.36 7.13
N LEU A 53 2.26 -8.54 6.10
CA LEU A 53 3.21 -7.47 5.76
C LEU A 53 3.25 -6.42 6.88
N THR A 54 2.10 -6.01 7.41
CA THR A 54 2.02 -5.09 8.56
C THR A 54 2.71 -5.66 9.80
N GLU A 55 2.53 -6.95 10.09
CA GLU A 55 3.22 -7.61 11.20
C GLU A 55 4.74 -7.62 11.01
N LEU A 56 5.21 -7.92 9.80
CA LEU A 56 6.62 -7.93 9.45
C LEU A 56 7.24 -6.53 9.56
N GLU A 57 6.56 -5.50 9.05
CA GLU A 57 6.99 -4.10 9.14
C GLU A 57 7.10 -3.67 10.60
N ALA A 58 6.10 -3.99 11.43
CA ALA A 58 6.11 -3.68 12.85
C ALA A 58 7.25 -4.39 13.60
N LEU A 59 7.52 -5.66 13.28
CA LEU A 59 8.66 -6.38 13.87
C LEU A 59 9.99 -5.76 13.44
N SER A 60 10.13 -5.41 12.17
CA SER A 60 11.35 -4.82 11.61
C SER A 60 11.64 -3.47 12.26
N LEU A 61 10.61 -2.65 12.46
CA LEU A 61 10.72 -1.36 13.15
C LEU A 61 11.21 -1.55 14.58
N ARG A 62 10.63 -2.47 15.35
CA ARG A 62 11.07 -2.75 16.73
C ARG A 62 12.53 -3.21 16.80
N ILE A 63 12.98 -4.00 15.84
CA ILE A 63 14.38 -4.45 15.76
C ILE A 63 15.30 -3.25 15.51
N ALA A 64 14.94 -2.38 14.55
CA ALA A 64 15.71 -1.18 14.25
C ALA A 64 15.77 -0.20 15.44
N GLU A 65 14.62 0.07 16.07
CA GLU A 65 14.55 0.93 17.27
C GLU A 65 15.47 0.43 18.38
N ARG A 66 15.47 -0.88 18.63
CA ARG A 66 16.36 -1.48 19.63
C ARG A 66 17.84 -1.42 19.24
N ALA A 67 18.17 -1.65 17.96
CA ALA A 67 19.55 -1.67 17.48
C ALA A 67 20.18 -0.28 17.51
N GLU A 68 19.41 0.75 17.13
CA GLU A 68 19.88 2.13 17.03
C GLU A 68 19.64 2.94 18.31
N GLY A 69 18.86 2.40 19.27
CA GLY A 69 18.46 3.12 20.47
C GLY A 69 17.52 4.29 20.18
N TRP A 70 16.77 4.23 19.07
CA TRP A 70 15.72 5.21 18.78
C TRP A 70 14.63 5.05 19.83
N ASP A 71 14.36 6.10 20.59
CA ASP A 71 13.21 6.15 21.48
C ASP A 71 11.98 6.55 20.66
N PRO A 72 11.02 5.64 20.39
CA PRO A 72 9.82 5.97 19.65
C PRO A 72 8.90 6.92 20.43
N GLN A 73 9.13 7.08 21.74
CA GLN A 73 8.39 7.96 22.64
C GLN A 73 9.10 9.30 22.90
N ALA A 74 10.33 9.48 22.42
CA ALA A 74 11.04 10.74 22.58
C ALA A 74 10.24 11.84 21.87
N PRO A 75 10.03 13.00 22.51
CA PRO A 75 9.40 14.12 21.84
C PRO A 75 10.19 14.42 20.56
N GLN A 76 9.48 14.60 19.45
CA GLN A 76 10.06 14.97 18.16
C GLN A 76 10.65 16.38 18.26
N THR A 77 11.77 16.52 18.97
CA THR A 77 12.48 17.78 19.10
C THR A 77 13.26 18.00 17.82
N GLY A 78 12.70 18.84 16.96
CA GLY A 78 13.40 19.40 15.82
C GLY A 78 13.16 18.62 14.54
N HIS A 79 12.25 19.13 13.73
CA HIS A 79 12.48 19.16 12.29
C HIS A 79 13.85 19.79 12.07
N GLN A 80 14.91 18.98 11.97
CA GLN A 80 16.21 19.47 11.58
C GLN A 80 16.06 19.98 10.14
N SER A 81 16.03 21.29 9.98
CA SER A 81 16.12 21.95 8.69
C SER A 81 17.25 21.31 7.90
N ARG A 82 16.99 20.94 6.64
CA ARG A 82 18.04 20.59 5.68
C ARG A 82 18.97 21.79 5.49
N ALA A 83 19.96 21.95 6.34
CA ALA A 83 21.09 22.83 6.13
C ALA A 83 22.27 21.97 5.66
N GLY A 84 22.61 22.09 4.38
CA GLY A 84 23.92 21.73 3.83
C GLY A 84 24.20 20.24 3.59
N ALA A 85 23.67 19.67 2.50
CA ALA A 85 24.38 18.59 1.83
C ALA A 85 25.13 19.20 0.64
N GLU A 86 26.40 19.54 0.86
CA GLU A 86 27.34 19.79 -0.24
C GLU A 86 27.38 18.55 -1.14
N ARG A 87 27.14 18.76 -2.44
CA ARG A 87 27.29 17.72 -3.45
C ARG A 87 28.77 17.39 -3.61
N LEU A 88 29.17 16.17 -3.25
CA LEU A 88 30.42 15.57 -3.73
C LEU A 88 30.36 15.46 -5.26
N PRO A 89 31.37 15.94 -6.01
CA PRO A 89 31.42 15.70 -7.45
C PRO A 89 31.75 14.23 -7.70
N THR A 90 30.86 13.54 -8.42
CA THR A 90 31.12 12.24 -9.04
C THR A 90 32.24 12.39 -10.07
N GLY A 91 33.46 12.04 -9.71
CA GLY A 91 34.56 11.87 -10.66
C GLY A 91 34.38 10.57 -11.43
N SER A 92 34.01 10.65 -12.71
CA SER A 92 34.14 9.55 -13.66
C SER A 92 35.62 9.31 -13.95
N ALA A 93 36.15 8.15 -13.55
CA ALA A 93 37.42 7.65 -14.09
C ALA A 93 37.15 6.98 -15.44
N PRO A 94 37.98 7.23 -16.49
CA PRO A 94 37.80 6.55 -17.77
C PRO A 94 38.28 5.10 -17.69
N LEU A 95 37.55 4.23 -18.39
CA LEU A 95 37.93 2.84 -18.66
C LEU A 95 39.25 2.86 -19.44
N ARG A 96 40.29 2.17 -18.94
CA ARG A 96 41.50 1.92 -19.72
C ARG A 96 41.23 0.81 -20.71
N ASP A 97 41.60 1.10 -21.96
CA ASP A 97 41.68 0.22 -23.11
C ASP A 97 42.96 -0.60 -22.99
N GLU A 98 42.85 -1.94 -22.98
CA GLU A 98 43.98 -2.85 -23.10
C GLU A 98 43.72 -3.82 -24.25
N ARG A 99 44.70 -3.87 -25.15
CA ARG A 99 44.78 -4.58 -26.43
C ARG A 99 44.61 -6.09 -26.35
#